data_AF-A0A6N7D2Y0-F1
#
_entry.id   AF-A0A6N7D2Y0-F1
#
_cell.length_a   1.000
_cell.length_b   1.000
_cell.length_c   1.000
_cell.angle_alpha   90.00
_cell.angle_beta   90.00
_cell.angle_gamma   90.00
#
_symmetry.space_group_name_H-M   'P 1'
#
loop_
_entity.id
_entity.type
_entity.pdbx_description
1 polymer ?
#
loop_
_entity_poly.entity_id
_entity_poly.type
_entity_poly.pdbx_seq_one_letter_code
_entity_poly.pdbx_strand_id
1 'polypeptide(L)'
;MTDAKKKANGSSWAKGRSGNPGGRSPRVGPNGETLAQLAREHTADALATLVAVCNGEVGKPDKDNPKLTIIEAKDRISAANAILDRGWGKPKESVDIDANVKGTGLPVINLTVTRSDHGGA
;
A
#
# COMPACT_ATOMS: atom_id res chain seq x y z
N MET A 1 8.04 48.35 36.81
CA MET A 1 7.89 46.88 36.77
C MET A 1 7.35 46.55 35.39
N THR A 2 8.19 46.05 34.48
CA THR A 2 7.81 45.79 33.09
C THR A 2 7.38 44.33 32.94
N ASP A 3 6.07 44.10 32.84
CA ASP A 3 5.48 42.78 32.59
C ASP A 3 5.87 42.26 31.21
N ALA A 4 6.86 41.37 31.18
CA ALA A 4 7.26 40.66 29.97
C ALA A 4 6.22 39.56 29.67
N LYS A 5 5.37 39.80 28.67
CA LYS A 5 4.34 38.86 28.19
C LYS A 5 4.99 37.55 27.72
N LYS A 6 4.86 36.50 28.53
CA LYS A 6 5.39 35.15 28.27
C LYS A 6 4.87 34.63 26.93
N LYS A 7 5.77 34.32 25.97
CA LYS A 7 5.38 33.77 24.67
C LYS A 7 4.72 32.41 24.88
N ALA A 8 3.46 32.26 24.45
CA ALA A 8 2.76 30.99 24.51
C ALA A 8 3.50 29.96 23.64
N ASN A 9 3.76 28.78 24.19
CA ASN A 9 4.37 27.67 23.46
C ASN A 9 3.47 27.32 22.27
N GLY A 10 4.02 27.27 21.05
CA GLY A 10 3.27 27.03 19.81
C GLY A 10 2.55 25.67 19.72
N SER A 11 2.59 24.87 20.80
CA SER A 11 1.91 23.59 20.97
C SER A 11 0.56 23.69 21.67
N SER A 12 0.16 24.85 22.21
CA SER A 12 -1.14 24.98 22.87
C SER A 12 -2.27 25.03 21.85
N TRP A 13 -3.08 23.97 21.81
CA TRP A 13 -4.25 23.88 20.95
C TRP A 13 -5.30 24.92 21.39
N ALA A 14 -5.69 25.82 20.47
CA ALA A 14 -6.68 26.85 20.76
C ALA A 14 -8.10 26.28 20.55
N LYS A 15 -8.92 26.30 21.63
CA LYS A 15 -10.31 25.85 21.57
C LYS A 15 -11.08 26.61 20.48
N GLY A 16 -11.70 25.87 19.56
CA GLY A 16 -12.46 26.45 18.44
C GLY A 16 -11.62 26.83 17.21
N ARG A 17 -10.31 26.58 17.21
CA ARG A 17 -9.44 26.81 16.05
C ARG A 17 -8.64 25.54 15.73
N SER A 18 -8.88 24.97 14.56
CA SER A 18 -8.05 23.86 14.05
C SER A 18 -6.58 24.30 13.98
N GLY A 19 -5.68 23.43 14.41
CA GLY A 19 -4.23 23.62 14.23
C GLY A 19 -3.80 23.56 12.75
N ASN A 20 -4.68 23.08 11.87
CA ASN A 20 -4.53 23.13 10.43
C ASN A 20 -5.77 23.76 9.79
N PRO A 21 -5.89 25.11 9.79
CA PRO A 21 -7.04 25.82 9.22
C PRO A 21 -7.18 25.60 7.71
N GLY A 22 -6.07 25.37 7.00
CA GLY A 22 -6.04 25.11 5.56
C GLY A 22 -6.40 23.67 5.18
N GLY A 23 -6.66 22.81 6.17
CA GLY A 23 -6.96 21.40 5.93
C GLY A 23 -5.78 20.66 5.30
N ARG A 24 -6.06 19.46 4.78
CA ARG A 24 -5.04 18.67 4.09
C ARG A 24 -4.60 19.41 2.82
N SER A 25 -3.30 19.59 2.62
CA SER A 25 -2.77 20.16 1.39
C SER A 25 -3.27 19.39 0.17
N PRO A 26 -3.50 20.07 -0.97
CA PRO A 26 -3.86 19.40 -2.21
C PRO A 26 -2.86 18.30 -2.55
N ARG A 27 -3.34 17.12 -2.96
CA ARG A 27 -2.50 15.99 -3.40
C ARG A 27 -2.02 16.16 -4.85
N VAL A 28 -1.96 17.40 -5.31
CA VAL A 28 -1.58 17.80 -6.67
C VAL A 28 -0.40 18.75 -6.58
N GLY A 29 0.56 18.59 -7.48
CA GLY A 29 1.73 19.44 -7.61
C GLY A 29 1.40 20.80 -8.22
N PRO A 30 2.42 21.65 -8.41
CA PRO A 30 2.27 22.99 -8.99
C PRO A 30 1.59 23.00 -10.36
N ASN A 31 1.75 21.92 -11.12
CA ASN A 31 1.21 21.75 -12.48
C ASN A 31 -0.13 20.97 -12.49
N GLY A 32 -0.74 20.71 -11.33
CA GLY A 32 -2.01 19.99 -11.22
C GLY A 32 -1.91 18.45 -11.25
N GLU A 33 -0.72 17.91 -11.48
CA GLU A 33 -0.49 16.47 -11.50
C GLU A 33 -0.44 15.87 -10.10
N THR A 34 -1.02 14.68 -9.95
CA THR A 34 -0.88 13.87 -8.74
C THR A 34 0.43 13.09 -8.78
N LEU A 35 1.00 12.80 -7.61
CA LEU A 35 2.16 11.91 -7.50
C LEU A 35 1.91 10.53 -8.16
N ALA A 36 0.64 10.08 -8.17
CA ALA A 36 0.26 8.83 -8.81
C ALA A 36 0.33 8.89 -10.34
N GLN A 37 0.09 10.05 -10.97
CA GLN A 37 0.26 10.21 -12.42
C GLN A 37 1.73 10.16 -12.79
N LEU A 38 2.56 10.97 -12.11
CA LEU A 38 4.01 10.97 -12.28
C LEU A 38 4.62 9.57 -12.11
N ALA A 39 4.19 8.83 -11.08
CA ALA A 39 4.68 7.47 -10.86
C ALA A 39 4.29 6.48 -11.98
N ARG A 40 3.12 6.67 -12.62
CA ARG A 40 2.69 5.82 -13.74
C ARG A 40 3.49 6.07 -15.00
N GLU A 41 3.97 7.29 -15.23
CA GLU A 41 4.80 7.62 -16.39
C GLU A 41 6.13 6.84 -16.35
N HIS A 42 6.69 6.61 -15.16
CA HIS A 42 7.91 5.83 -14.96
C HIS A 42 7.70 4.31 -14.95
N THR A 43 6.49 3.81 -15.21
CA THR A 43 6.22 2.35 -15.13
C THR A 43 7.08 1.56 -16.12
N ALA A 44 7.36 2.11 -17.30
CA ALA A 44 8.21 1.47 -18.31
C ALA A 44 9.66 1.32 -17.84
N ASP A 45 10.25 2.39 -17.30
CA ASP A 45 11.62 2.38 -16.78
C ASP A 45 11.74 1.47 -15.55
N ALA A 46 10.74 1.49 -14.67
CA ALA A 46 10.68 0.61 -13.51
C ALA A 46 10.63 -0.87 -13.94
N LEU A 47 9.85 -1.21 -14.97
CA LEU A 47 9.79 -2.57 -15.50
C LEU A 47 11.12 -2.99 -16.13
N ALA A 48 11.76 -2.12 -16.92
CA ALA A 48 13.07 -2.38 -17.50
C ALA A 48 14.11 -2.65 -16.41
N THR A 49 14.07 -1.89 -15.32
CA THR A 49 14.95 -2.08 -14.16
C THR A 49 14.71 -3.44 -13.49
N LEU A 50 13.45 -3.85 -13.27
CA LEU A 50 13.14 -5.16 -12.70
C LEU A 50 13.64 -6.31 -13.59
N VAL A 51 13.50 -6.20 -14.90
CA VAL A 51 14.02 -7.21 -15.86
C VAL A 51 15.53 -7.29 -15.78
N ALA A 52 16.21 -6.14 -15.77
CA ALA A 52 17.66 -6.09 -15.67
C ALA A 52 18.16 -6.64 -14.31
N VAL A 53 17.43 -6.42 -13.20
CA VAL A 53 17.70 -7.08 -11.91
C VAL A 53 17.54 -8.59 -12.02
N CYS A 54 16.45 -9.10 -12.62
CA CYS A 54 16.24 -10.54 -12.81
C CYS A 54 17.38 -11.21 -13.60
N ASN A 55 17.87 -10.51 -14.64
CA ASN A 55 18.98 -10.95 -15.49
C ASN A 55 20.35 -10.80 -14.84
N GLY A 56 20.46 -10.09 -13.72
CA GLY A 56 21.73 -9.84 -13.05
C GLY A 56 22.57 -8.71 -13.66
N GLU A 57 21.94 -7.81 -14.42
CA GLU A 57 22.60 -6.73 -15.18
C GLU A 57 22.75 -5.42 -14.37
N VAL A 58 21.95 -5.25 -13.30
CA VAL A 58 21.90 -4.02 -12.48
C VAL A 58 22.77 -4.18 -11.23
N GLY A 59 24.04 -3.82 -11.32
CA GLY A 59 24.97 -3.94 -10.18
C GLY A 59 26.40 -3.58 -10.55
N LYS A 60 26.59 -2.60 -11.44
CA LYS A 60 27.95 -2.14 -11.74
C LYS A 60 28.58 -1.59 -10.46
N PRO A 61 29.78 -2.04 -10.08
CA PRO A 61 30.45 -1.58 -8.87
C PRO A 61 30.65 -0.08 -8.94
N ASP A 62 29.98 0.63 -8.03
CA ASP A 62 30.40 1.97 -7.66
C ASP A 62 31.49 1.80 -6.61
N LYS A 63 32.68 2.37 -6.87
CA LYS A 63 33.88 2.16 -6.04
C LYS A 63 33.68 2.56 -4.57
N ASP A 64 32.71 3.43 -4.31
CA ASP A 64 32.47 4.05 -3.01
C ASP A 64 31.39 3.34 -2.18
N ASN A 65 30.59 2.43 -2.76
CA ASN A 65 29.50 1.75 -2.05
C ASN A 65 29.35 0.26 -2.46
N PRO A 66 30.15 -0.65 -1.88
CA PRO A 66 30.17 -2.07 -2.26
C PRO A 66 28.87 -2.83 -1.95
N LYS A 67 27.99 -2.29 -1.10
CA LYS A 67 26.67 -2.89 -0.80
C LYS A 67 25.67 -2.77 -1.93
N LEU A 68 25.79 -1.78 -2.82
CA LEU A 68 24.92 -1.65 -4.01
C LEU A 68 25.38 -2.53 -5.18
N THR A 69 26.48 -3.27 -5.01
CA THR A 69 27.26 -3.86 -6.11
C THR A 69 26.93 -5.34 -6.36
N ILE A 70 26.35 -6.02 -5.38
CA ILE A 70 26.08 -7.46 -5.48
C ILE A 70 24.57 -7.63 -5.53
N ILE A 71 24.06 -8.07 -6.69
CA ILE A 71 22.67 -8.48 -6.80
C ILE A 71 22.54 -9.80 -6.06
N GLU A 72 21.88 -9.79 -4.92
CA GLU A 72 21.64 -11.02 -4.18
C GLU A 72 20.59 -11.86 -4.91
N ALA A 73 20.63 -13.18 -4.71
CA ALA A 73 19.58 -14.06 -5.23
C ALA A 73 18.18 -13.66 -4.74
N LYS A 74 18.09 -13.05 -3.56
CA LYS A 74 16.84 -12.51 -2.99
C LYS A 74 16.27 -11.36 -3.80
N ASP A 75 17.11 -10.45 -4.28
CA ASP A 75 16.68 -9.30 -5.07
C ASP A 75 16.11 -9.74 -6.42
N ARG A 76 16.74 -10.75 -7.03
CA ARG A 76 16.24 -11.40 -8.26
C ARG A 76 14.88 -12.07 -8.05
N ILE A 77 14.72 -12.81 -6.95
CA ILE A 77 13.44 -13.46 -6.61
C ILE A 77 12.36 -12.41 -6.37
N SER A 78 12.69 -11.35 -5.63
CA SER A 78 11.78 -10.22 -5.38
C SER A 78 11.33 -9.55 -6.67
N ALA A 79 12.27 -9.26 -7.59
CA ALA A 79 11.97 -8.67 -8.89
C ALA A 79 11.11 -9.61 -9.76
N ALA A 80 11.41 -10.91 -9.77
CA ALA A 80 10.63 -11.89 -10.53
C ALA A 80 9.18 -11.97 -10.02
N ASN A 81 8.99 -12.06 -8.70
CA ASN A 81 7.65 -12.05 -8.09
C ASN A 81 6.90 -10.75 -8.41
N ALA A 82 7.60 -9.61 -8.34
CA ALA A 82 7.03 -8.31 -8.66
C ALA A 82 6.55 -8.20 -10.12
N ILE A 83 7.22 -8.84 -11.08
CA ILE A 83 6.80 -8.92 -12.48
C ILE A 83 5.58 -9.85 -12.61
N LEU A 84 5.64 -11.04 -12.01
CA LEU A 84 4.56 -12.03 -12.06
C LEU A 84 3.25 -11.50 -11.45
N ASP A 85 3.33 -10.87 -10.27
CA ASP A 85 2.18 -10.27 -9.59
C ASP A 85 1.49 -9.18 -10.44
N ARG A 86 2.24 -8.49 -11.30
CA ARG A 86 1.70 -7.44 -12.20
C ARG A 86 1.13 -8.00 -13.50
N GLY A 87 1.73 -9.05 -14.05
CA GLY A 87 1.28 -9.67 -15.29
C GLY A 87 0.09 -10.62 -15.10
N TRP A 88 0.11 -11.40 -14.03
CA TRP A 88 -0.87 -12.46 -13.76
C TRP A 88 -1.79 -12.14 -12.57
N GLY A 89 -1.50 -11.09 -11.81
CA GLY A 89 -2.22 -10.74 -10.61
C GLY A 89 -1.76 -11.54 -9.39
N LYS A 90 -2.14 -11.08 -8.20
CA LYS A 90 -1.92 -11.82 -6.95
C LYS A 90 -2.95 -12.93 -6.79
N PRO A 91 -2.60 -14.05 -6.13
CA PRO A 91 -3.57 -15.07 -5.74
C PRO A 91 -4.76 -14.45 -5.00
N LYS A 92 -5.95 -14.99 -5.25
CA LYS A 92 -7.18 -14.54 -4.58
C LYS A 92 -7.06 -14.79 -3.08
N GLU A 93 -7.08 -13.73 -2.29
CA GLU A 93 -7.10 -13.82 -0.83
C GLU A 93 -8.46 -14.36 -0.38
N SER A 94 -8.45 -15.47 0.38
CA SER A 94 -9.63 -15.98 1.08
C SER A 94 -9.69 -15.36 2.46
N VAL A 95 -10.74 -14.58 2.75
CA VAL A 95 -11.02 -14.10 4.09
C VAL A 95 -11.91 -15.12 4.78
N ASP A 96 -11.39 -15.77 5.82
CA ASP A 96 -12.21 -16.61 6.69
C ASP A 96 -12.85 -15.72 7.76
N ILE A 97 -14.18 -15.64 7.76
CA ILE A 97 -14.93 -14.82 8.71
C ILE A 97 -15.46 -15.76 9.79
N ASP A 98 -14.68 -15.94 10.85
CA ASP A 98 -15.13 -16.61 12.08
C ASP A 98 -16.01 -15.66 12.90
N ALA A 99 -17.29 -15.59 12.53
CA ALA A 99 -18.27 -14.78 13.21
C ALA A 99 -18.91 -15.56 14.38
N ASN A 100 -18.27 -15.57 15.56
CA ASN A 100 -18.98 -15.88 16.81
C ASN A 100 -19.83 -14.66 17.21
N VAL A 101 -20.94 -14.46 16.51
CA VAL A 101 -21.87 -13.34 16.77
C VAL A 101 -22.68 -13.65 18.02
N LYS A 102 -22.22 -13.19 19.17
CA LYS A 102 -23.09 -12.97 20.33
C LYS A 102 -23.69 -11.57 20.24
N GLY A 103 -24.89 -11.46 19.68
CA GLY A 103 -25.80 -10.36 19.99
C GLY A 103 -25.93 -9.20 19.00
N THR A 104 -25.60 -9.35 17.71
CA THR A 104 -26.11 -8.41 16.71
C THR A 104 -27.36 -9.03 16.07
N GLY A 105 -28.50 -8.35 16.19
CA GLY A 105 -29.83 -8.80 15.76
C GLY A 105 -30.00 -8.91 14.23
N LEU A 106 -29.00 -9.48 13.55
CA LEU A 106 -29.10 -9.89 12.16
C LEU A 106 -29.77 -11.27 12.12
N PRO A 107 -30.78 -11.49 11.27
CA PRO A 107 -31.44 -12.77 11.16
C PRO A 107 -30.47 -13.82 10.60
N VAL A 108 -30.30 -14.92 11.33
CA VAL A 108 -29.61 -16.12 10.85
C VAL A 108 -30.47 -16.74 9.75
N ILE A 109 -29.99 -16.74 8.51
CA ILE A 109 -30.65 -17.44 7.40
C ILE A 109 -30.10 -18.86 7.36
N ASN A 110 -30.89 -19.83 7.80
CA ASN A 110 -30.55 -21.24 7.66
C ASN A 110 -30.82 -21.68 6.22
N LEU A 111 -29.76 -21.92 5.46
CA LEU A 111 -29.85 -22.44 4.10
C LEU A 111 -29.84 -23.97 4.16
N THR A 112 -31.01 -24.57 4.30
CA THR A 112 -31.17 -26.03 4.23
C THR A 112 -31.11 -26.44 2.77
N VAL A 113 -29.96 -26.96 2.33
CA VAL A 113 -29.84 -27.62 1.02
C VAL A 113 -30.54 -28.96 1.11
N THR A 114 -31.79 -29.02 0.67
CA THR A 114 -32.47 -30.28 0.40
C THR A 114 -31.88 -30.87 -0.88
N ARG A 115 -30.98 -31.85 -0.74
CA ARG A 115 -30.71 -32.76 -1.87
C ARG A 115 -32.02 -33.47 -2.18
N SER A 116 -32.60 -33.16 -3.33
CA SER A 116 -33.66 -33.99 -3.91
C SER A 116 -33.02 -35.32 -4.30
N ASP A 117 -33.08 -36.29 -3.40
CA ASP A 117 -32.90 -37.68 -3.74
C ASP A 117 -34.00 -38.02 -4.75
N HIS A 118 -33.63 -38.09 -6.03
CA HIS A 118 -34.41 -38.80 -7.03
C HIS A 118 -34.14 -40.29 -6.83
N GLY A 119 -34.83 -40.84 -5.83
CA GLY A 119 -34.91 -42.27 -5.63
C GLY A 119 -35.88 -42.91 -6.62
N GLY A 120 -35.38 -43.90 -7.34
CA GLY A 120 -36.13 -45.12 -7.64
C GLY A 120 -36.66 -45.27 -9.06
N ALA A 121 -35.91 -46.04 -9.87
CA ALA A 121 -36.38 -47.30 -10.43
C ALA A 121 -35.18 -48.24 -10.61
#